data_AF-A0AAV4M2S7-F1
#
_entry.id   AF-A0AAV4M2S7-F1
#
_cell.length_a   1.000
_cell.length_b   1.000
_cell.length_c   1.000
_cell.angle_alpha   90.00
_cell.angle_beta   90.00
_cell.angle_gamma   90.00
#
_symmetry.space_group_name_H-M   'P 1'
#
loop_
_entity.id
_entity.type
_entity.pdbx_description
1 polymer ?
#
loop_
_entity_poly.entity_id
_entity_poly.type
_entity_poly.pdbx_seq_one_letter_code
_entity_poly.pdbx_strand_id
1 'polypeptide(L)'
;MSDTGAARWLRGPWARREGALDIPRHEGTVVVHYSRYWLPHPVGPDEDWDRDLDLSRTVEVILEPQVLWCCLLRKVTNYRILMVPSPYDRFAGGPMPAAYVDNSSCFEGEPLRQESLMRHLLGATATPAGTHPIMRSEFRLYEPPSKPDPATHSSADVHAYHSGGSILSAYVEKHLRYAVLFLIWVYPKISQNVTRSIILNSSPWPYGHYVYYARAREVARACAQCGYSNLTFTLKELGLMLKELQRVLRSDVRSLNQRPGCWMEGSIFANLAVLFSIPCHGIEELLAFHREFYDLKTYCAVVNRTYSVADLPPPFLCGNTFPISYFLKEPSAPVAIMGHVWDKLADFSPLKLVR
;
A
#
# COMPACT_ATOMS: atom_id res chain seq x y z
N MET A 1 -0.54 -26.25 22.36
CA MET A 1 -1.35 -26.71 21.22
C MET A 1 -2.39 -25.62 20.99
N SER A 2 -2.45 -24.85 19.91
CA SER A 2 -1.95 -24.95 18.54
C SER A 2 -1.38 -23.58 18.11
N ASP A 3 -0.11 -23.58 17.71
CA ASP A 3 0.57 -22.43 17.13
C ASP A 3 0.12 -22.37 15.65
N THR A 4 -0.74 -21.42 15.29
CA THR A 4 -1.22 -21.27 13.92
C THR A 4 -0.05 -20.89 13.02
N GLY A 5 0.20 -21.73 12.00
CA GLY A 5 1.38 -21.73 11.13
C GLY A 5 1.54 -20.55 10.17
N ALA A 6 1.14 -19.34 10.56
CA ALA A 6 1.40 -18.14 9.78
C ALA A 6 2.83 -17.62 10.05
N ALA A 7 3.68 -17.79 9.02
CA ALA A 7 4.90 -17.02 8.78
C ALA A 7 6.14 -17.26 9.68
N ARG A 8 6.53 -18.53 9.89
CA ARG A 8 7.90 -18.86 10.33
C ARG A 8 8.99 -18.33 9.38
N TRP A 9 8.72 -18.22 8.08
CA TRP A 9 9.69 -17.75 7.08
C TRP A 9 9.94 -16.22 7.10
N LEU A 10 9.02 -15.41 7.64
CA LEU A 10 9.29 -13.99 7.92
C LEU A 10 10.33 -13.81 9.04
N ARG A 11 10.60 -14.87 9.83
CA ARG A 11 11.62 -14.93 10.89
C ARG A 11 12.98 -15.46 10.36
N GLY A 12 13.44 -15.03 9.18
CA GLY A 12 14.82 -15.25 8.71
C GLY A 12 15.93 -14.81 9.69
N PRO A 13 17.22 -15.06 9.40
CA PRO A 13 18.34 -14.98 10.37
C PRO A 13 18.73 -13.57 10.86
N TRP A 14 18.05 -12.53 10.39
CA TRP A 14 18.43 -11.13 10.61
C TRP A 14 17.89 -10.60 11.96
N ALA A 15 18.77 -10.17 12.86
CA ALA A 15 18.38 -9.67 14.18
C ALA A 15 17.44 -8.44 14.08
N ARG A 16 16.41 -8.37 14.93
CA ARG A 16 15.64 -7.13 15.12
C ARG A 16 16.57 -6.07 15.74
N ARG A 17 16.46 -4.83 15.27
CA ARG A 17 17.23 -3.73 15.86
C ARG A 17 16.67 -3.40 17.25
N GLU A 18 17.31 -3.91 18.28
CA GLU A 18 17.15 -3.43 19.65
C GLU A 18 18.14 -2.28 19.88
N GLY A 19 17.63 -1.11 20.26
CA GLY A 19 18.49 0.02 20.61
C GLY A 19 17.96 1.37 20.15
N ALA A 20 17.36 2.09 21.11
CA ALA A 20 17.24 3.53 21.07
C ALA A 20 18.67 4.12 21.00
N LEU A 21 18.96 4.85 19.92
CA LEU A 21 20.06 5.80 19.89
C LEU A 21 19.42 7.18 20.03
N ASP A 22 20.06 8.07 20.80
CA ASP A 22 19.60 9.43 21.07
C ASP A 22 19.34 10.18 19.76
N ILE A 23 18.06 10.24 19.39
CA ILE A 23 17.56 10.88 18.19
C ILE A 23 17.22 12.35 18.52
N PRO A 24 17.82 13.33 17.82
CA PRO A 24 17.44 14.73 17.94
C PRO A 24 15.96 14.92 17.60
N ARG A 25 15.23 15.62 18.46
CA ARG A 25 13.77 15.80 18.38
C ARG A 25 13.43 17.03 17.53
N HIS A 26 12.68 16.86 16.46
CA HIS A 26 11.98 17.99 15.82
C HIS A 26 10.82 18.44 16.74
N GLU A 27 10.64 19.75 16.93
CA GLU A 27 9.71 20.29 17.94
C GLU A 27 8.21 20.19 17.57
N GLY A 28 7.85 19.85 16.33
CA GLY A 28 6.46 19.66 15.90
C GLY A 28 6.08 18.20 15.64
N THR A 29 4.94 17.75 16.18
CA THR A 29 4.34 16.45 15.84
C THR A 29 3.37 16.64 14.67
N VAL A 30 3.64 16.01 13.52
CA VAL A 30 2.73 16.00 12.36
C VAL A 30 1.69 14.89 12.54
N VAL A 31 0.42 15.26 12.60
CA VAL A 31 -0.69 14.30 12.73
C VAL A 31 -1.21 13.94 11.33
N VAL A 32 -0.99 12.70 10.92
CA VAL A 32 -1.41 12.18 9.61
C VAL A 32 -2.69 11.36 9.77
N HIS A 33 -3.76 11.87 9.19
CA HIS A 33 -5.03 11.18 9.07
C HIS A 33 -5.03 10.23 7.87
N TYR A 34 -5.46 8.98 8.07
CA TYR A 34 -5.50 7.98 7.00
C TYR A 34 -6.79 7.14 7.03
N SER A 35 -7.19 6.63 5.86
CA SER A 35 -8.31 5.69 5.77
C SER A 35 -7.90 4.32 6.31
N ARG A 36 -8.60 3.84 7.33
CA ARG A 36 -8.38 2.52 7.93
C ARG A 36 -9.40 1.52 7.42
N TYR A 37 -8.92 0.37 6.94
CA TYR A 37 -9.76 -0.71 6.44
C TYR A 37 -9.49 -2.02 7.17
N TRP A 38 -10.43 -2.95 7.04
CA TRP A 38 -10.49 -4.19 7.79
C TRP A 38 -10.90 -5.34 6.90
N LEU A 39 -10.19 -6.47 7.02
CA LEU A 39 -10.59 -7.70 6.33
C LEU A 39 -11.97 -8.17 6.83
N PRO A 40 -12.81 -8.72 5.93
CA PRO A 40 -14.00 -9.44 6.36
C PRO A 40 -13.62 -10.67 7.18
N HIS A 41 -14.52 -11.12 8.05
CA HIS A 41 -14.32 -12.37 8.80
C HIS A 41 -14.24 -13.58 7.85
N PRO A 42 -13.43 -14.60 8.19
CA PRO A 42 -13.41 -15.85 7.44
C PRO A 42 -14.80 -16.47 7.48
N VAL A 43 -15.34 -16.86 6.33
CA VAL A 43 -16.54 -17.71 6.29
C VAL A 43 -16.09 -19.13 6.65
N GLY A 44 -16.23 -19.50 7.93
CA GLY A 44 -16.07 -20.88 8.41
C GLY A 44 -17.43 -21.59 8.49
N PRO A 45 -17.47 -22.93 8.50
CA PRO A 45 -18.71 -23.71 8.49
C PRO A 45 -19.44 -23.83 9.86
N ASP A 46 -18.92 -23.23 10.93
CA ASP A 46 -19.56 -23.29 12.25
C ASP A 46 -20.38 -22.01 12.50
N GLU A 47 -21.70 -22.12 12.37
CA GLU A 47 -22.69 -21.09 12.75
C GLU A 47 -22.87 -20.92 14.27
N ASP A 48 -22.02 -21.55 15.10
CA ASP A 48 -22.13 -21.59 16.57
C ASP A 48 -21.00 -20.85 17.31
N TRP A 49 -20.39 -19.82 16.71
CA TRP A 49 -19.55 -18.90 17.48
C TRP A 49 -20.45 -17.91 18.23
N ASP A 50 -20.64 -18.20 19.51
CA ASP A 50 -21.34 -17.40 20.52
C ASP A 50 -21.24 -15.88 20.30
N ARG A 51 -22.40 -15.23 20.44
CA ARG A 51 -22.68 -13.80 20.22
C ARG A 51 -21.91 -12.80 21.10
N ASP A 52 -20.87 -13.20 21.83
CA ASP A 52 -20.18 -12.35 22.80
C ASP A 52 -18.68 -12.11 22.50
N LEU A 53 -18.19 -12.55 21.35
CA LEU A 53 -16.91 -12.06 20.82
C LEU A 53 -17.19 -10.88 19.89
N ASP A 54 -17.24 -9.68 20.47
CA ASP A 54 -17.14 -8.40 19.77
C ASP A 54 -15.72 -8.28 19.15
N LEU A 55 -15.44 -9.14 18.17
CA LEU A 55 -14.25 -9.20 17.31
C LEU A 55 -14.27 -8.03 16.33
N SER A 56 -14.54 -6.83 16.84
CA SER A 56 -14.42 -5.60 16.11
C SER A 56 -13.05 -5.59 15.41
N ARG A 57 -13.07 -5.85 14.09
CA ARG A 57 -11.98 -5.51 13.18
C ARG A 57 -10.67 -6.28 13.42
N THR A 58 -10.67 -7.58 13.11
CA THR A 58 -9.56 -8.50 13.44
C THR A 58 -8.26 -8.29 12.68
N VAL A 59 -8.28 -7.74 11.45
CA VAL A 59 -7.08 -7.54 10.64
C VAL A 59 -7.16 -6.23 9.85
N GLU A 60 -6.27 -5.29 10.16
CA GLU A 60 -6.14 -4.02 9.43
C GLU A 60 -5.53 -4.22 8.04
N VAL A 61 -6.06 -3.50 7.06
CA VAL A 61 -5.58 -3.49 5.67
C VAL A 61 -5.31 -2.07 5.22
N ILE A 62 -4.18 -1.89 4.54
CA ILE A 62 -3.80 -0.63 3.92
C ILE A 62 -3.93 -0.77 2.40
N LEU A 63 -4.80 0.07 1.81
CA LEU A 63 -5.05 0.11 0.37
C LEU A 63 -4.36 1.31 -0.32
N GLU A 64 -3.81 2.25 0.45
CA GLU A 64 -3.12 3.43 -0.07
C GLU A 64 -1.63 3.36 0.28
N PRO A 65 -0.73 3.18 -0.70
CA PRO A 65 0.71 3.03 -0.48
C PRO A 65 1.33 4.15 0.38
N GLN A 66 0.89 5.39 0.19
CA GLN A 66 1.44 6.55 0.90
C GLN A 66 1.29 6.46 2.43
N VAL A 67 0.35 5.65 2.94
CA VAL A 67 0.23 5.38 4.39
C VAL A 67 1.44 4.57 4.88
N LEU A 68 1.84 3.52 4.15
CA LEU A 68 3.06 2.75 4.46
C LEU A 68 4.32 3.60 4.32
N TRP A 69 4.32 4.54 3.36
CA TRP A 69 5.42 5.48 3.20
C TRP A 69 5.57 6.39 4.44
N CYS A 70 4.47 6.95 4.95
CA CYS A 70 4.44 7.69 6.23
C CYS A 70 4.93 6.83 7.41
N CYS A 71 4.49 5.57 7.47
CA CYS A 71 4.92 4.65 8.51
C CYS A 71 6.42 4.39 8.48
N LEU A 72 7.02 4.20 7.29
CA LEU A 72 8.46 4.02 7.17
C LEU A 72 9.19 5.34 7.49
N LEU A 73 8.70 6.49 6.97
CA LEU A 73 9.26 7.83 7.28
C LEU A 73 9.38 8.02 8.79
N ARG A 74 8.31 7.72 9.54
CA ARG A 74 8.27 7.80 11.00
C ARG A 74 9.35 6.95 11.70
N LYS A 75 9.74 5.83 11.09
CA LYS A 75 10.69 4.86 11.68
C LYS A 75 12.13 5.15 11.33
N VAL A 76 12.39 5.75 10.17
CA VAL A 76 13.74 6.00 9.67
C VAL A 76 14.16 7.46 9.78
N THR A 77 13.23 8.38 9.96
CA THR A 77 13.52 9.81 10.12
C THR A 77 13.22 10.26 11.54
N ASN A 78 13.72 11.43 11.89
CA ASN A 78 13.49 12.07 13.19
C ASN A 78 12.14 12.80 13.25
N TYR A 79 11.28 12.66 12.23
CA TYR A 79 9.96 13.25 12.21
C TYR A 79 9.01 12.55 13.18
N ARG A 80 8.43 13.32 14.08
CA ARG A 80 7.34 12.88 14.96
C ARG A 80 6.05 12.83 14.14
N ILE A 81 5.81 11.71 13.47
CA ILE A 81 4.55 11.47 12.75
C ILE A 81 3.62 10.65 13.64
N LEU A 82 2.44 11.20 13.94
CA LEU A 82 1.36 10.48 14.60
C LEU A 82 0.35 10.02 13.54
N MET A 83 0.18 8.70 13.40
CA MET A 83 -0.79 8.13 12.47
C MET A 83 -2.15 8.02 13.18
N VAL A 84 -3.18 8.69 12.66
CA VAL A 84 -4.54 8.67 13.22
C VAL A 84 -5.52 8.13 12.18
N PRO A 85 -6.21 7.02 12.45
CA PRO A 85 -7.21 6.53 11.53
C PRO A 85 -8.42 7.46 11.50
N SER A 86 -8.88 7.82 10.31
CA SER A 86 -10.10 8.59 10.12
C SER A 86 -11.32 7.66 10.05
N PRO A 87 -12.43 7.99 10.74
CA PRO A 87 -13.70 7.29 10.58
C PRO A 87 -14.41 7.64 9.27
N TYR A 88 -13.98 8.72 8.60
CA TYR A 88 -14.53 9.20 7.34
C TYR A 88 -13.68 8.78 6.15
N ASP A 89 -14.27 8.71 4.97
CA ASP A 89 -13.57 8.42 3.72
C ASP A 89 -12.70 9.59 3.22
N ARG A 90 -12.96 10.79 3.73
CA ARG A 90 -12.25 12.04 3.40
C ARG A 90 -11.85 12.80 4.66
N PHE A 91 -10.78 13.58 4.55
CA PHE A 91 -10.33 14.50 5.61
C PHE A 91 -10.40 15.93 5.09
N ALA A 92 -11.16 16.78 5.78
CA ALA A 92 -11.46 18.17 5.35
C ALA A 92 -11.81 18.23 3.84
N GLY A 93 -12.78 17.40 3.44
CA GLY A 93 -13.32 17.36 2.06
C GLY A 93 -12.45 16.67 1.00
N GLY A 94 -11.20 16.30 1.31
CA GLY A 94 -10.27 15.75 0.33
C GLY A 94 -9.70 14.36 0.64
N PRO A 95 -8.86 13.83 -0.27
CA PRO A 95 -8.32 12.48 -0.15
C PRO A 95 -7.27 12.37 0.96
N MET A 96 -7.16 11.17 1.53
CA MET A 96 -6.17 10.79 2.52
C MET A 96 -5.02 9.94 1.91
N PRO A 97 -3.84 9.84 2.55
CA PRO A 97 -3.45 10.45 3.82
C PRO A 97 -3.36 11.98 3.75
N ALA A 98 -3.71 12.65 4.85
CA ALA A 98 -3.71 14.10 4.94
C ALA A 98 -3.27 14.59 6.33
N ALA A 99 -2.66 15.77 6.41
CA ALA A 99 -2.23 16.37 7.67
C ALA A 99 -2.32 17.89 7.62
N TYR A 100 -2.64 18.50 8.76
CA TYR A 100 -2.33 19.91 8.99
C TYR A 100 -0.86 20.04 9.36
N VAL A 101 -0.17 20.99 8.73
CA VAL A 101 1.23 21.28 9.00
C VAL A 101 1.41 22.77 9.23
N ASP A 102 2.28 23.12 10.17
CA ASP A 102 2.62 24.50 10.50
C ASP A 102 3.56 25.06 9.42
N ASN A 103 3.01 25.42 8.27
CA ASN A 103 3.74 26.00 7.14
C ASN A 103 3.05 27.29 6.71
N SER A 104 3.81 28.38 6.51
CA SER A 104 3.32 29.72 6.12
C SER A 104 2.40 29.69 4.88
N SER A 105 2.59 28.73 3.97
CA SER A 105 1.75 28.51 2.80
C SER A 105 0.53 27.59 3.01
N CYS A 106 0.46 26.89 4.14
CA CYS A 106 -0.69 26.04 4.54
C CYS A 106 -1.68 26.78 5.46
N PHE A 107 -1.40 28.02 5.86
CA PHE A 107 -2.30 28.85 6.68
C PHE A 107 -3.58 29.30 5.96
N GLU A 108 -3.80 28.92 4.70
CA GLU A 108 -5.11 29.04 4.04
C GLU A 108 -6.17 28.07 4.61
N GLY A 109 -5.80 27.22 5.57
CA GLY A 109 -6.74 26.34 6.30
C GLY A 109 -7.01 24.99 5.62
N GLU A 110 -6.37 24.69 4.50
CA GLU A 110 -6.44 23.38 3.86
C GLU A 110 -5.34 22.41 4.33
N PRO A 111 -5.67 21.14 4.64
CA PRO A 111 -4.66 20.15 4.99
C PRO A 111 -3.83 19.78 3.76
N LEU A 112 -2.54 19.48 3.98
CA LEU A 112 -1.73 18.84 2.95
C LEU A 112 -2.19 17.41 2.72
N ARG A 113 -2.29 17.02 1.46
CA ARG A 113 -2.83 15.72 1.05
C ARG A 113 -1.81 14.96 0.19
N GLN A 114 -1.76 13.64 0.35
CA GLN A 114 -1.07 12.72 -0.56
C GLN A 114 0.32 13.19 -1.01
N GLU A 115 0.52 13.44 -2.31
CA GLU A 115 1.83 13.84 -2.85
C GLU A 115 2.34 15.16 -2.28
N SER A 116 1.45 16.13 -2.02
CA SER A 116 1.84 17.40 -1.41
C SER A 116 2.29 17.20 0.05
N LEU A 117 1.62 16.30 0.78
CA LEU A 117 2.07 15.88 2.10
C LEU A 117 3.44 15.18 2.03
N MET A 118 3.64 14.28 1.06
CA MET A 118 4.92 13.57 0.92
C MET A 118 6.05 14.56 0.60
N ARG A 119 5.83 15.48 -0.35
CA ARG A 119 6.80 16.53 -0.68
C ARG A 119 7.14 17.41 0.52
N HIS A 120 6.15 17.76 1.34
CA HIS A 120 6.40 18.53 2.57
C HIS A 120 7.24 17.73 3.58
N LEU A 121 6.86 16.49 3.88
CA LEU A 121 7.62 15.65 4.81
C LEU A 121 9.07 15.44 4.34
N LEU A 122 9.29 15.26 3.03
CA LEU A 122 10.64 15.14 2.46
C LEU A 122 11.41 16.46 2.46
N GLY A 123 10.77 17.59 2.12
CA GLY A 123 11.42 18.90 2.13
C GLY A 123 11.81 19.34 3.54
N ALA A 124 10.97 19.02 4.52
CA ALA A 124 11.23 19.32 5.92
C ALA A 124 12.38 18.45 6.49
N THR A 125 12.65 17.27 5.92
CA THR A 125 13.85 16.47 6.28
C THR A 125 15.17 17.04 5.74
N ALA A 126 15.18 18.10 4.92
CA ALA A 126 16.37 18.52 4.16
C ALA A 126 17.26 19.63 4.82
N THR A 127 17.19 19.87 6.13
CA THR A 127 18.01 20.88 6.85
C THR A 127 19.42 20.38 7.22
N PRO A 128 20.41 21.29 7.41
CA PRO A 128 21.77 21.10 6.89
C PRO A 128 22.70 20.31 7.80
N ALA A 129 23.56 19.50 7.14
CA ALA A 129 24.85 19.01 7.62
C ALA A 129 24.88 18.39 9.02
N GLY A 130 24.33 17.18 9.16
CA GLY A 130 24.65 16.37 10.33
C GLY A 130 23.71 15.21 10.55
N THR A 131 24.13 14.02 10.12
CA THR A 131 23.59 12.74 10.61
C THR A 131 22.07 12.59 10.49
N HIS A 132 21.57 12.53 9.26
CA HIS A 132 20.36 11.74 9.05
C HIS A 132 20.71 10.27 9.37
N PRO A 133 19.94 9.56 10.21
CA PRO A 133 19.95 8.11 10.21
C PRO A 133 19.25 7.67 8.91
N ILE A 134 19.90 7.97 7.78
CA ILE A 134 19.54 7.50 6.45
C ILE A 134 19.31 6.00 6.61
N MET A 135 18.16 5.52 6.13
CA MET A 135 17.93 4.10 5.91
C MET A 135 19.21 3.56 5.29
N ARG A 136 20.02 2.82 6.07
CA ARG A 136 21.28 2.32 5.56
C ARG A 136 20.84 1.37 4.48
N SER A 137 20.94 1.82 3.23
CA SER A 137 20.65 1.03 2.03
C SER A 137 21.80 0.02 1.91
N GLU A 138 21.90 -0.83 2.92
CA GLU A 138 22.74 -2.02 3.02
C GLU A 138 21.95 -3.23 2.50
N PHE A 139 20.71 -3.03 2.04
CA PHE A 139 19.85 -4.08 1.46
C PHE A 139 20.32 -4.46 0.07
N ARG A 140 21.40 -5.23 0.05
CA ARG A 140 21.76 -6.02 -1.11
C ARG A 140 20.78 -7.18 -1.21
N LEU A 141 19.96 -7.16 -2.25
CA LEU A 141 19.06 -8.28 -2.58
C LEU A 141 19.82 -9.58 -2.86
N TYR A 142 21.08 -9.47 -3.28
CA TYR A 142 21.98 -10.57 -3.64
C TYR A 142 23.39 -10.26 -3.13
N GLU A 143 24.15 -11.28 -2.73
CA GLU A 143 25.60 -11.12 -2.57
C GLU A 143 26.22 -10.70 -3.91
N PRO A 144 27.18 -9.76 -3.92
CA PRO A 144 27.85 -9.39 -5.15
C PRO A 144 28.50 -10.65 -5.75
N PRO A 145 28.39 -10.88 -7.07
CA PRO A 145 29.11 -11.99 -7.69
C PRO A 145 30.59 -11.88 -7.33
N SER A 146 31.19 -13.00 -6.91
CA SER A 146 32.63 -13.07 -6.62
C SER A 146 33.39 -12.45 -7.80
N LYS A 147 34.16 -11.41 -7.51
CA LYS A 147 34.94 -10.61 -8.48
C LYS A 147 35.47 -11.46 -9.65
N PRO A 148 35.10 -11.15 -10.91
CA PRO A 148 36.04 -11.29 -12.00
C PRO A 148 37.00 -10.07 -12.01
N ASP A 149 38.19 -10.29 -12.55
CA ASP A 149 39.38 -9.44 -12.44
C ASP A 149 39.21 -7.92 -12.67
N PRO A 150 40.07 -7.08 -12.04
CA PRO A 150 39.99 -5.63 -12.13
C PRO A 150 40.66 -5.13 -13.41
N ALA A 151 39.96 -5.20 -14.55
CA ALA A 151 40.39 -4.49 -15.76
C ALA A 151 39.21 -4.27 -16.72
N THR A 152 38.32 -3.33 -16.41
CA THR A 152 37.61 -2.60 -17.47
C THR A 152 37.09 -1.28 -16.92
N HIS A 153 37.71 -0.20 -17.37
CA HIS A 153 37.29 1.17 -17.10
C HIS A 153 35.87 1.41 -17.63
N SER A 154 34.91 1.66 -16.74
CA SER A 154 33.67 2.38 -17.07
C SER A 154 33.37 3.46 -16.02
N SER A 155 34.31 4.39 -15.83
CA SER A 155 34.25 5.38 -14.75
C SER A 155 33.83 6.79 -15.17
N ALA A 156 33.10 6.99 -16.28
CA ALA A 156 32.70 8.33 -16.71
C ALA A 156 31.22 8.49 -17.09
N ASP A 157 30.61 7.52 -17.78
CA ASP A 157 29.27 7.73 -18.36
C ASP A 157 28.10 7.53 -17.39
N VAL A 158 28.29 6.84 -16.27
CA VAL A 158 27.21 6.61 -15.29
C VAL A 158 26.87 7.89 -14.51
N HIS A 159 27.81 8.84 -14.39
CA HIS A 159 27.59 10.07 -13.64
C HIS A 159 26.79 11.14 -14.41
N ALA A 160 26.76 11.09 -15.75
CA ALA A 160 26.07 12.09 -16.57
C ALA A 160 24.53 11.91 -16.62
N TYR A 161 24.02 10.70 -16.43
CA TYR A 161 22.58 10.42 -16.35
C TYR A 161 21.91 10.91 -15.05
N HIS A 162 22.69 11.44 -14.11
CA HIS A 162 22.29 11.62 -12.72
C HIS A 162 22.29 13.09 -12.24
N SER A 163 22.59 14.05 -13.12
CA SER A 163 22.62 15.49 -12.82
C SER A 163 21.33 16.26 -13.16
N GLY A 164 20.39 15.67 -13.92
CA GLY A 164 19.04 16.19 -14.10
C GLY A 164 18.05 15.52 -13.14
N GLY A 165 16.97 16.21 -12.74
CA GLY A 165 15.90 15.64 -11.90
C GLY A 165 15.54 14.23 -12.38
N SER A 166 15.81 13.22 -11.54
CA SER A 166 15.83 11.83 -12.01
C SER A 166 14.45 11.43 -12.48
N ILE A 167 14.32 11.14 -13.78
CA ILE A 167 13.10 10.62 -14.42
C ILE A 167 12.56 9.43 -13.61
N LEU A 168 13.45 8.63 -13.01
CA LEU A 168 13.12 7.48 -12.19
C LEU A 168 12.27 7.86 -10.96
N SER A 169 12.51 8.99 -10.29
CA SER A 169 11.72 9.38 -9.12
C SER A 169 10.27 9.72 -9.50
N ALA A 170 10.11 10.53 -10.54
CA ALA A 170 8.78 10.87 -11.06
C ALA A 170 8.06 9.63 -11.61
N TYR A 171 8.81 8.72 -12.22
CA TYR A 171 8.30 7.46 -12.74
C TYR A 171 7.83 6.52 -11.61
N VAL A 172 8.60 6.36 -10.54
CA VAL A 172 8.19 5.56 -9.37
C VAL A 172 7.00 6.20 -8.64
N GLU A 173 7.06 7.50 -8.33
CA GLU A 173 6.00 8.15 -7.54
C GLU A 173 4.65 8.20 -8.27
N LYS A 174 4.67 8.30 -9.59
CA LYS A 174 3.45 8.37 -10.41
C LYS A 174 3.08 7.01 -11.01
N HIS A 175 3.94 6.44 -11.85
CA HIS A 175 3.59 5.27 -12.64
C HIS A 175 3.49 3.98 -11.82
N LEU A 176 4.44 3.71 -10.92
CA LEU A 176 4.35 2.53 -10.05
C LEU A 176 3.11 2.62 -9.16
N ARG A 177 2.85 3.79 -8.56
CA ARG A 177 1.67 4.01 -7.72
C ARG A 177 0.37 3.77 -8.47
N TYR A 178 0.16 4.42 -9.62
CA TYR A 178 -1.10 4.27 -10.34
C TYR A 178 -1.28 2.89 -10.97
N ALA A 179 -0.19 2.20 -11.33
CA ALA A 179 -0.29 0.80 -11.77
C ALA A 179 -0.73 -0.13 -10.62
N VAL A 180 -0.22 0.07 -9.40
CA VAL A 180 -0.67 -0.68 -8.21
C VAL A 180 -2.11 -0.33 -7.85
N LEU A 181 -2.47 0.96 -7.85
CA LEU A 181 -3.84 1.41 -7.59
C LEU A 181 -4.83 0.91 -8.66
N PHE A 182 -4.41 0.77 -9.91
CA PHE A 182 -5.23 0.15 -10.96
C PHE A 182 -5.60 -1.29 -10.58
N LEU A 183 -4.63 -2.10 -10.13
CA LEU A 183 -4.89 -3.48 -9.73
C LEU A 183 -5.89 -3.56 -8.57
N ILE A 184 -5.82 -2.64 -7.61
CA ILE A 184 -6.66 -2.67 -6.40
C ILE A 184 -8.07 -2.13 -6.69
N TRP A 185 -8.18 -0.98 -7.35
CA TRP A 185 -9.42 -0.21 -7.44
C TRP A 185 -10.13 -0.33 -8.80
N VAL A 186 -9.43 -0.76 -9.84
CA VAL A 186 -9.97 -0.76 -11.22
C VAL A 186 -10.10 -2.16 -11.79
N TYR A 187 -9.10 -3.01 -11.60
CA TYR A 187 -9.11 -4.36 -12.17
C TYR A 187 -10.26 -5.19 -11.59
N PRO A 188 -11.24 -5.65 -12.40
CA PRO A 188 -12.51 -6.17 -11.89
C PRO A 188 -12.38 -7.33 -10.91
N LYS A 189 -11.50 -8.30 -11.19
CA LYS A 189 -11.34 -9.50 -10.33
C LYS A 189 -10.85 -9.19 -8.92
N ILE A 190 -10.10 -8.10 -8.73
CA ILE A 190 -9.62 -7.66 -7.42
C ILE A 190 -10.56 -6.60 -6.85
N SER A 191 -10.89 -5.57 -7.64
CA SER A 191 -11.70 -4.43 -7.18
C SER A 191 -13.08 -4.86 -6.70
N GLN A 192 -13.79 -5.67 -7.49
CA GLN A 192 -15.18 -6.05 -7.17
C GLN A 192 -15.27 -7.13 -6.10
N ASN A 193 -14.27 -8.03 -6.02
CA ASN A 193 -14.31 -9.18 -5.12
C ASN A 193 -13.61 -8.88 -3.79
N VAL A 194 -12.38 -8.35 -3.84
CA VAL A 194 -11.53 -8.14 -2.67
C VAL A 194 -11.75 -6.74 -2.11
N THR A 195 -11.45 -5.71 -2.91
CA THR A 195 -11.45 -4.31 -2.44
C THR A 195 -12.83 -3.89 -1.98
N ARG A 196 -13.89 -4.18 -2.75
CA ARG A 196 -15.27 -3.91 -2.35
C ARG A 196 -15.62 -4.57 -1.03
N SER A 197 -15.26 -5.83 -0.83
CA SER A 197 -15.56 -6.58 0.40
C SER A 197 -14.88 -5.94 1.61
N ILE A 198 -13.62 -5.53 1.46
CA ILE A 198 -12.86 -4.78 2.47
C ILE A 198 -13.55 -3.45 2.83
N ILE A 199 -13.96 -2.66 1.83
CA ILE A 199 -14.62 -1.37 2.07
C ILE A 199 -15.97 -1.56 2.76
N LEU A 200 -16.79 -2.49 2.29
CA LEU A 200 -18.11 -2.75 2.87
C LEU A 200 -18.03 -3.32 4.29
N ASN A 201 -16.94 -4.00 4.65
CA ASN A 201 -16.69 -4.45 6.00
C ASN A 201 -16.18 -3.33 6.93
N SER A 202 -15.56 -2.29 6.36
CA SER A 202 -14.93 -1.22 7.12
C SER A 202 -15.85 -0.03 7.39
N SER A 203 -16.90 0.11 6.58
CA SER A 203 -17.79 1.26 6.55
C SER A 203 -19.23 0.85 6.83
N PRO A 204 -20.03 1.68 7.54
CA PRO A 204 -21.45 1.42 7.77
C PRO A 204 -22.23 1.19 6.46
N TRP A 205 -23.18 0.27 6.49
CA TRP A 205 -24.14 0.12 5.40
C TRP A 205 -25.20 1.24 5.48
N PRO A 206 -25.66 1.83 4.35
CA PRO A 206 -25.24 1.61 2.95
C PRO A 206 -24.05 2.48 2.51
N TYR A 207 -23.55 3.35 3.39
CA TYR A 207 -22.49 4.33 3.09
C TYR A 207 -21.23 3.71 2.49
N GLY A 208 -20.84 2.49 2.89
CA GLY A 208 -19.71 1.76 2.31
C GLY A 208 -19.77 1.59 0.78
N HIS A 209 -20.97 1.45 0.20
CA HIS A 209 -21.11 1.38 -1.27
C HIS A 209 -20.76 2.71 -1.92
N TYR A 210 -21.23 3.81 -1.36
CA TYR A 210 -20.87 5.16 -1.82
C TYR A 210 -19.36 5.37 -1.77
N VAL A 211 -18.72 5.05 -0.63
CA VAL A 211 -17.27 5.18 -0.43
C VAL A 211 -16.50 4.39 -1.49
N TYR A 212 -16.87 3.13 -1.71
CA TYR A 212 -16.23 2.27 -2.70
C TYR A 212 -16.36 2.85 -4.12
N TYR A 213 -17.58 3.14 -4.58
CA TYR A 213 -17.79 3.60 -5.96
C TYR A 213 -17.21 5.00 -6.21
N ALA A 214 -17.28 5.90 -5.23
CA ALA A 214 -16.68 7.22 -5.33
C ALA A 214 -15.16 7.12 -5.48
N ARG A 215 -14.49 6.34 -4.62
CA ARG A 215 -13.03 6.16 -4.66
C ARG A 215 -12.58 5.39 -5.90
N ALA A 216 -13.27 4.31 -6.27
CA ALA A 216 -12.96 3.53 -7.47
C ALA A 216 -13.04 4.40 -8.74
N ARG A 217 -14.06 5.27 -8.85
CA ARG A 217 -14.21 6.19 -9.98
C ARG A 217 -13.11 7.26 -10.02
N GLU A 218 -12.74 7.81 -8.87
CA GLU A 218 -11.64 8.78 -8.74
C GLU A 218 -10.31 8.15 -9.21
N VAL A 219 -9.97 6.98 -8.67
CA VAL A 219 -8.74 6.25 -9.01
C VAL A 219 -8.75 5.82 -10.47
N ALA A 220 -9.88 5.35 -11.01
CA ALA A 220 -9.99 4.96 -12.41
C ALA A 220 -9.69 6.13 -13.36
N ARG A 221 -10.17 7.35 -13.05
CA ARG A 221 -9.84 8.55 -13.84
C ARG A 221 -8.35 8.87 -13.79
N ALA A 222 -7.74 8.82 -12.61
CA ALA A 222 -6.31 9.07 -12.45
C ALA A 222 -5.43 8.01 -13.16
N CYS A 223 -5.84 6.75 -13.09
CA CYS A 223 -5.20 5.64 -13.81
C CYS A 223 -5.30 5.84 -15.33
N ALA A 224 -6.48 6.21 -15.85
CA ALA A 224 -6.68 6.49 -17.27
C ALA A 224 -5.81 7.65 -17.78
N GLN A 225 -5.64 8.71 -16.98
CA GLN A 225 -4.73 9.83 -17.29
C GLN A 225 -3.26 9.40 -17.35
N CYS A 226 -2.89 8.31 -16.66
CA CYS A 226 -1.55 7.73 -16.69
C CYS A 226 -1.42 6.57 -17.71
N GLY A 227 -2.47 6.28 -18.49
CA GLY A 227 -2.48 5.21 -19.50
C GLY A 227 -2.86 3.82 -18.98
N TYR A 228 -3.18 3.66 -17.69
CA TYR A 228 -3.57 2.38 -17.11
C TYR A 228 -5.08 2.13 -17.26
N SER A 229 -5.44 1.38 -18.29
CA SER A 229 -6.84 1.05 -18.62
C SER A 229 -7.12 -0.45 -18.76
N ASN A 230 -6.08 -1.27 -18.98
CA ASN A 230 -6.23 -2.71 -19.14
C ASN A 230 -5.15 -3.48 -18.35
N LEU A 231 -5.46 -4.73 -18.00
CA LEU A 231 -4.58 -5.57 -17.17
C LEU A 231 -3.25 -5.88 -17.88
N THR A 232 -3.32 -6.32 -19.14
CA THR A 232 -2.14 -6.79 -19.89
C THR A 232 -1.07 -5.71 -20.03
N PHE A 233 -1.48 -4.50 -20.38
CA PHE A 233 -0.61 -3.32 -20.44
C PHE A 233 -0.07 -2.98 -19.05
N THR A 234 -0.94 -2.95 -18.04
CA THR A 234 -0.52 -2.60 -16.67
C THR A 234 0.51 -3.59 -16.13
N LEU A 235 0.32 -4.90 -16.31
CA LEU A 235 1.27 -5.93 -15.91
C LEU A 235 2.58 -5.86 -16.71
N LYS A 236 2.51 -5.54 -18.02
CA LYS A 236 3.69 -5.34 -18.85
C LYS A 236 4.53 -4.16 -18.36
N GLU A 237 3.89 -3.01 -18.13
CA GLU A 237 4.55 -1.80 -17.63
C GLU A 237 5.09 -2.01 -16.22
N LEU A 238 4.33 -2.67 -15.33
CA LEU A 238 4.83 -3.10 -14.02
C LEU A 238 6.04 -4.01 -14.16
N GLY A 239 6.02 -4.98 -15.07
CA GLY A 239 7.17 -5.86 -15.28
C GLY A 239 8.43 -5.11 -15.70
N LEU A 240 8.31 -4.12 -16.60
CA LEU A 240 9.43 -3.26 -16.99
C LEU A 240 9.92 -2.41 -15.80
N MET A 241 9.00 -1.78 -15.06
CA MET A 241 9.30 -1.02 -13.85
C MET A 241 10.04 -1.87 -12.81
N LEU A 242 9.54 -3.06 -12.51
CA LEU A 242 10.10 -3.94 -11.49
C LEU A 242 11.47 -4.49 -11.90
N LYS A 243 11.72 -4.75 -13.19
CA LYS A 243 13.05 -5.14 -13.69
C LYS A 243 14.07 -4.02 -13.53
N GLU A 244 13.69 -2.78 -13.82
CA GLU A 244 14.57 -1.63 -13.57
C GLU A 244 14.79 -1.39 -12.07
N LEU A 245 13.76 -1.55 -11.24
CA LEU A 245 13.91 -1.47 -9.79
C LEU A 245 14.81 -2.57 -9.24
N GLN A 246 14.70 -3.82 -9.73
CA GLN A 246 15.64 -4.88 -9.40
C GLN A 246 17.08 -4.48 -9.76
N ARG A 247 17.30 -3.91 -10.95
CA ARG A 247 18.63 -3.45 -11.39
C ARG A 247 19.17 -2.33 -10.49
N VAL A 248 18.32 -1.37 -10.12
CA VAL A 248 18.69 -0.24 -9.25
C VAL A 248 18.98 -0.70 -7.82
N LEU A 249 18.14 -1.56 -7.25
CA LEU A 249 18.33 -2.09 -5.89
C LEU A 249 19.48 -3.10 -5.78
N ARG A 250 19.92 -3.68 -6.90
CA ARG A 250 21.13 -4.53 -6.98
C ARG A 250 22.43 -3.72 -7.09
N SER A 251 22.34 -2.47 -7.52
CA SER A 251 23.51 -1.62 -7.75
C SER A 251 24.12 -1.13 -6.43
N ASP A 252 25.44 -1.19 -6.31
CA ASP A 252 26.19 -0.63 -5.16
C ASP A 252 26.22 0.91 -5.14
N VAL A 253 25.54 1.56 -6.10
CA VAL A 253 25.48 3.02 -6.20
C VAL A 253 24.57 3.58 -5.10
N ARG A 254 25.21 3.92 -3.97
CA ARG A 254 24.60 4.60 -2.81
C ARG A 254 23.79 5.87 -3.14
N SER A 255 23.90 6.42 -4.35
CA SER A 255 23.50 7.81 -4.66
C SER A 255 22.04 8.05 -5.05
N LEU A 256 21.25 7.02 -5.34
CA LEU A 256 19.83 7.19 -5.72
C LEU A 256 18.89 7.29 -4.52
N ASN A 257 19.24 6.64 -3.39
CA ASN A 257 18.39 6.54 -2.19
C ASN A 257 18.69 7.61 -1.12
N GLN A 258 19.77 8.38 -1.28
CA GLN A 258 20.33 9.25 -0.23
C GLN A 258 20.29 10.74 -0.60
N ARG A 259 19.56 11.14 -1.65
CA ARG A 259 19.46 12.55 -2.04
C ARG A 259 18.54 13.31 -1.05
N PRO A 260 18.99 14.46 -0.51
CA PRO A 260 18.12 15.35 0.25
C PRO A 260 16.86 15.69 -0.57
N GLY A 261 15.68 15.50 0.01
CA GLY A 261 14.39 15.79 -0.64
C GLY A 261 13.88 14.73 -1.63
N CYS A 262 14.59 13.61 -1.85
CA CYS A 262 14.14 12.52 -2.72
C CYS A 262 14.33 11.18 -2.00
N TRP A 263 13.24 10.65 -1.43
CA TRP A 263 13.26 9.37 -0.73
C TRP A 263 12.50 8.28 -1.50
N MET A 264 13.07 7.94 -2.66
CA MET A 264 12.53 6.96 -3.59
C MET A 264 12.36 5.58 -2.95
N GLU A 265 13.29 5.16 -2.08
CA GLU A 265 13.27 3.85 -1.43
C GLU A 265 11.99 3.62 -0.60
N GLY A 266 11.51 4.67 0.08
CA GLY A 266 10.25 4.59 0.82
C GLY A 266 9.03 4.48 -0.09
N SER A 267 9.03 5.18 -1.22
CA SER A 267 7.98 5.06 -2.25
C SER A 267 7.99 3.67 -2.90
N ILE A 268 9.18 3.13 -3.22
CA ILE A 268 9.35 1.76 -3.74
C ILE A 268 8.78 0.76 -2.74
N PHE A 269 9.25 0.79 -1.48
CA PHE A 269 8.76 -0.10 -0.43
C PHE A 269 7.24 -0.02 -0.29
N ALA A 270 6.69 1.18 -0.17
CA ALA A 270 5.27 1.39 0.05
C ALA A 270 4.41 0.76 -1.06
N ASN A 271 4.75 1.02 -2.33
CA ASN A 271 3.98 0.51 -3.46
C ASN A 271 4.15 -1.01 -3.63
N LEU A 272 5.38 -1.53 -3.50
CA LEU A 272 5.64 -2.97 -3.60
C LEU A 272 5.01 -3.75 -2.44
N ALA A 273 5.04 -3.21 -1.23
CA ALA A 273 4.43 -3.86 -0.08
C ALA A 273 2.92 -4.00 -0.28
N VAL A 274 2.24 -2.97 -0.79
CA VAL A 274 0.82 -3.08 -1.15
C VAL A 274 0.63 -4.08 -2.30
N LEU A 275 1.41 -4.00 -3.38
CA LEU A 275 1.34 -4.91 -4.53
C LEU A 275 1.41 -6.38 -4.09
N PHE A 276 2.43 -6.76 -3.31
CA PHE A 276 2.60 -8.13 -2.82
C PHE A 276 1.62 -8.54 -1.71
N SER A 277 0.81 -7.60 -1.22
CA SER A 277 -0.30 -7.86 -0.31
C SER A 277 -1.63 -8.09 -1.02
N ILE A 278 -1.73 -7.83 -2.34
CA ILE A 278 -2.95 -8.07 -3.11
C ILE A 278 -3.22 -9.59 -3.17
N PRO A 279 -4.36 -10.07 -2.63
CA PRO A 279 -4.77 -11.46 -2.76
C PRO A 279 -4.92 -11.84 -4.23
N CYS A 280 -4.08 -12.75 -4.73
CA CYS A 280 -4.05 -13.12 -6.14
C CYS A 280 -4.13 -14.63 -6.38
N HIS A 281 -4.29 -15.43 -5.32
CA HIS A 281 -4.50 -16.86 -5.46
C HIS A 281 -5.91 -17.10 -6.05
N GLY A 282 -5.95 -17.59 -7.30
CA GLY A 282 -7.13 -17.63 -8.17
C GLY A 282 -7.07 -16.72 -9.41
N ILE A 283 -5.99 -15.95 -9.60
CA ILE A 283 -5.70 -15.16 -10.80
C ILE A 283 -4.30 -15.50 -11.30
N GLU A 284 -4.21 -16.40 -12.27
CA GLU A 284 -2.95 -16.97 -12.74
C GLU A 284 -1.95 -15.91 -13.24
N GLU A 285 -2.43 -14.88 -13.94
CA GLU A 285 -1.55 -13.85 -14.49
C GLU A 285 -0.86 -13.04 -13.38
N LEU A 286 -1.60 -12.68 -12.33
CA LEU A 286 -1.08 -11.92 -11.20
C LEU A 286 -0.27 -12.82 -10.25
N LEU A 287 -0.64 -14.09 -10.12
CA LEU A 287 0.12 -15.07 -9.34
C LEU A 287 1.49 -15.37 -9.99
N ALA A 288 1.53 -15.54 -11.31
CA ALA A 288 2.76 -15.67 -12.08
C ALA A 288 3.64 -14.42 -11.93
N PHE A 289 3.02 -13.23 -12.00
CA PHE A 289 3.72 -11.96 -11.77
C PHE A 289 4.34 -11.87 -10.36
N HIS A 290 3.61 -12.26 -9.31
CA HIS A 290 4.15 -12.30 -7.94
C HIS A 290 5.31 -13.31 -7.78
N ARG A 291 5.29 -14.41 -8.55
CA ARG A 291 6.38 -15.40 -8.56
C ARG A 291 7.62 -14.89 -9.28
N GLU A 292 7.46 -14.19 -10.41
CA GLU A 292 8.58 -13.60 -11.17
C GLU A 292 9.39 -12.61 -10.32
N PHE A 293 8.69 -11.80 -9.50
CA PHE A 293 9.30 -10.74 -8.67
C PHE A 293 9.37 -11.08 -7.17
N TYR A 294 9.55 -12.36 -6.84
CA TYR A 294 9.60 -12.82 -5.45
C TYR A 294 10.77 -12.23 -4.64
N ASP A 295 11.88 -11.88 -5.31
CA ASP A 295 13.01 -11.20 -4.71
C ASP A 295 12.61 -9.80 -4.16
N LEU A 296 11.86 -9.02 -4.94
CA LEU A 296 11.33 -7.72 -4.50
C LEU A 296 10.33 -7.85 -3.33
N LYS A 297 9.55 -8.93 -3.30
CA LYS A 297 8.72 -9.26 -2.13
C LYS A 297 9.58 -9.50 -0.89
N THR A 298 10.69 -10.23 -1.06
CA THR A 298 11.66 -10.50 0.01
C THR A 298 12.30 -9.19 0.50
N TYR A 299 12.68 -8.30 -0.40
CA TYR A 299 13.13 -6.94 -0.06
C TYR A 299 12.12 -6.23 0.86
N CYS A 300 10.83 -6.21 0.49
CA CYS A 300 9.80 -5.58 1.30
C CYS A 300 9.67 -6.22 2.70
N ALA A 301 9.72 -7.55 2.78
CA ALA A 301 9.66 -8.26 4.05
C ALA A 301 10.83 -7.89 4.97
N VAL A 302 12.04 -7.78 4.40
CA VAL A 302 13.23 -7.39 5.15
C VAL A 302 13.12 -5.94 5.62
N VAL A 303 12.74 -4.99 4.75
CA VAL A 303 12.54 -3.58 5.14
C VAL A 303 11.51 -3.45 6.25
N ASN A 304 10.34 -4.12 6.10
CA ASN A 304 9.28 -4.08 7.10
C ASN A 304 9.78 -4.58 8.46
N ARG A 305 10.55 -5.68 8.48
CA ARG A 305 11.09 -6.27 9.70
C ARG A 305 12.18 -5.40 10.34
N THR A 306 13.12 -4.90 9.56
CA THR A 306 14.26 -4.13 10.07
C THR A 306 13.82 -2.82 10.72
N TYR A 307 12.83 -2.15 10.13
CA TYR A 307 12.34 -0.86 10.64
C TYR A 307 11.03 -0.96 11.42
N SER A 308 10.45 -2.16 11.53
CA SER A 308 9.14 -2.37 12.15
C SER A 308 8.08 -1.42 11.59
N VAL A 309 7.97 -1.35 10.26
CA VAL A 309 7.16 -0.34 9.56
C VAL A 309 5.68 -0.50 9.87
N ALA A 310 5.18 -1.71 9.65
CA ALA A 310 3.80 -2.10 9.91
C ALA A 310 3.76 -3.51 10.48
N ASP A 311 2.96 -3.71 11.53
CA ASP A 311 2.72 -5.01 12.15
C ASP A 311 1.34 -5.52 11.72
N LEU A 312 1.19 -5.78 10.41
CA LEU A 312 -0.06 -6.17 9.79
C LEU A 312 -0.11 -7.70 9.59
N PRO A 313 -1.22 -8.36 9.96
CA PRO A 313 -1.44 -9.78 9.65
C PRO A 313 -1.55 -10.04 8.13
N PRO A 314 -1.53 -11.32 7.70
CA PRO A 314 -1.93 -11.70 6.34
C PRO A 314 -3.26 -11.04 5.94
N PRO A 315 -3.41 -10.51 4.71
CA PRO A 315 -2.61 -10.81 3.53
C PRO A 315 -1.37 -9.93 3.36
N PHE A 316 -0.98 -9.11 4.34
CA PHE A 316 0.20 -8.25 4.22
C PHE A 316 1.46 -9.06 3.84
N LEU A 317 2.07 -8.71 2.70
CA LEU A 317 3.17 -9.45 2.06
C LEU A 317 2.91 -10.96 1.87
N CYS A 318 1.64 -11.36 1.79
CA CYS A 318 1.18 -12.75 1.67
C CYS A 318 0.09 -12.91 0.59
N GLY A 319 -0.03 -11.96 -0.35
CA GLY A 319 -1.09 -11.96 -1.35
C GLY A 319 -1.11 -13.18 -2.27
N ASN A 320 0.06 -13.76 -2.57
CA ASN A 320 0.18 -14.95 -3.41
C ASN A 320 -0.30 -16.26 -2.75
N THR A 321 -0.46 -16.26 -1.42
CA THR A 321 -0.95 -17.41 -0.65
C THR A 321 -2.38 -17.20 -0.15
N PHE A 322 -2.93 -16.00 -0.31
CA PHE A 322 -4.25 -15.65 0.22
C PHE A 322 -5.31 -15.75 -0.89
N PRO A 323 -6.29 -16.66 -0.79
CA PRO A 323 -7.28 -16.91 -1.84
C PRO A 323 -8.30 -15.78 -1.95
N ILE A 324 -8.68 -15.45 -3.19
CA ILE A 324 -9.74 -14.47 -3.45
C ILE A 324 -11.11 -14.99 -2.98
N SER A 325 -11.30 -16.31 -2.96
CA SER A 325 -12.53 -16.94 -2.47
C SER A 325 -12.86 -16.54 -1.03
N TYR A 326 -11.87 -16.16 -0.22
CA TYR A 326 -12.08 -15.60 1.12
C TYR A 326 -12.97 -14.34 1.12
N PHE A 327 -12.96 -13.56 0.04
CA PHE A 327 -13.65 -12.26 -0.04
C PHE A 327 -14.99 -12.34 -0.76
N LEU A 328 -15.26 -13.43 -1.46
CA LEU A 328 -16.51 -13.66 -2.15
C LEU A 328 -17.59 -13.93 -1.10
N LYS A 329 -18.36 -12.90 -0.75
CA LYS A 329 -19.61 -13.10 -0.01
C LYS A 329 -20.62 -13.76 -0.94
N GLU A 330 -21.20 -14.88 -0.52
CA GLU A 330 -22.56 -15.21 -0.95
C GLU A 330 -23.48 -14.03 -0.60
N PRO A 331 -24.52 -13.73 -1.41
CA PRO A 331 -25.33 -12.53 -1.26
C PRO A 331 -25.77 -12.35 0.20
N SER A 332 -25.29 -11.26 0.81
CA SER A 332 -25.48 -10.99 2.24
C SER A 332 -26.95 -11.10 2.62
N ALA A 333 -27.25 -11.61 3.81
CA ALA A 333 -28.61 -11.70 4.37
C ALA A 333 -29.53 -10.50 4.08
N PRO A 334 -29.13 -9.21 4.16
CA PRO A 334 -29.99 -8.09 3.78
C PRO A 334 -30.30 -7.97 2.28
N VAL A 335 -29.41 -8.43 1.39
CA VAL A 335 -29.68 -8.54 -0.07
C VAL A 335 -30.54 -9.75 -0.37
N ALA A 336 -30.37 -10.85 0.37
CA ALA A 336 -31.29 -11.98 0.32
C ALA A 336 -32.69 -11.62 0.88
N ILE A 337 -32.76 -10.79 1.92
CA ILE A 337 -34.00 -10.25 2.49
C ILE A 337 -34.62 -9.25 1.51
N MET A 338 -33.87 -8.33 0.91
CA MET A 338 -34.42 -7.43 -0.11
C MET A 338 -34.81 -8.17 -1.38
N GLY A 339 -34.08 -9.22 -1.78
CA GLY A 339 -34.48 -10.15 -2.83
C GLY A 339 -35.80 -10.84 -2.48
N HIS A 340 -35.91 -11.42 -1.29
CA HIS A 340 -37.16 -12.01 -0.80
C HIS A 340 -38.32 -11.02 -0.67
N VAL A 341 -38.06 -9.78 -0.27
CA VAL A 341 -39.07 -8.72 -0.17
C VAL A 341 -39.49 -8.27 -1.58
N TRP A 342 -38.54 -8.17 -2.51
CA TRP A 342 -38.81 -7.84 -3.91
C TRP A 342 -39.58 -8.94 -4.62
N ASP A 343 -39.22 -10.20 -4.40
CA ASP A 343 -39.93 -11.37 -4.93
C ASP A 343 -41.34 -11.45 -4.35
N LYS A 344 -41.50 -11.19 -3.04
CA LYS A 344 -42.84 -11.07 -2.40
C LYS A 344 -43.65 -9.89 -2.95
N LEU A 345 -43.01 -8.77 -3.31
CA LEU A 345 -43.67 -7.62 -3.94
C LEU A 345 -44.03 -7.86 -5.41
N ALA A 346 -43.24 -8.68 -6.13
CA ALA A 346 -43.51 -9.07 -7.51
C ALA A 346 -44.65 -10.11 -7.62
N ASP A 347 -44.80 -10.96 -6.60
CA ASP A 347 -45.94 -11.87 -6.45
C ASP A 347 -47.27 -11.12 -6.21
N PHE A 348 -47.21 -9.86 -5.74
CA PHE A 348 -48.34 -8.92 -5.82
C PHE A 348 -48.47 -8.33 -7.23
N SER A 349 -48.68 -9.20 -8.23
CA SER A 349 -49.05 -8.79 -9.59
C SER A 349 -50.45 -8.15 -9.65
N PRO A 350 -50.69 -7.33 -10.69
CA PRO A 350 -51.05 -5.92 -10.57
C PRO A 350 -52.41 -5.74 -9.89
N LEU A 351 -52.57 -4.59 -9.22
CA LEU A 351 -53.88 -4.01 -8.92
C LEU A 351 -54.81 -4.28 -10.11
N LYS A 352 -55.80 -5.15 -9.88
CA LYS A 352 -57.04 -5.16 -10.64
C LYS A 352 -57.55 -3.73 -10.62
N LEU A 353 -57.18 -2.95 -11.64
CA LEU A 353 -57.90 -1.76 -12.02
C LEU A 353 -59.31 -2.25 -12.34
N VAL A 354 -60.16 -2.06 -11.34
CA VAL A 354 -61.60 -2.25 -11.40
C VAL A 354 -62.13 -1.46 -12.61
N ARG A 355 -63.07 -2.13 -13.29
CA ARG A 355 -63.99 -1.65 -14.33
C ARG A 355 -64.31 -0.16 -14.30
#